data_AF-A0A7Y0P3K9-F1
#
_entry.id   AF-A0A7Y0P3K9-F1
#
_cell.length_a   1.000
_cell.length_b   1.000
_cell.length_c   1.000
_cell.angle_alpha   90.00
_cell.angle_beta   90.00
_cell.angle_gamma   90.00
#
_symmetry.space_group_name_H-M   'P 1'
#
loop_
_entity.id
_entity.type
_entity.pdbx_description
1 polymer ?
#
loop_
_entity_poly.entity_id
_entity_poly.type
_entity_poly.pdbx_seq_one_letter_code
_entity_poly.pdbx_strand_id
1 'polypeptide(L)'
;MTAAIAEATRLQQEACGPPALFPQPPTHQGRLDLRSISLPLPEPWTAPLDKLNGPSQHLRRDAAIRLVQTARGGSRTSAGRYLGIPPGTLTATSLRIRTWQKQPGNALAYQSALRQVADIIMAATPQSQRSSGTASG
;
A
#
# COMPACT_ATOMS: atom_id res chain seq x y z
N MET A 1 -15.37 -39.11 -9.49
CA MET A 1 -15.77 -37.68 -9.49
C MET A 1 -14.84 -36.84 -8.59
N THR A 2 -13.53 -36.96 -8.75
CA THR A 2 -12.54 -36.31 -7.86
C THR A 2 -11.48 -35.53 -8.65
N ALA A 3 -11.14 -35.99 -9.86
CA ALA A 3 -10.20 -35.30 -10.76
C ALA A 3 -10.73 -33.95 -11.27
N ALA A 4 -12.01 -33.84 -11.62
CA ALA A 4 -12.61 -32.60 -12.12
C ALA A 4 -12.61 -31.46 -11.08
N ILE A 5 -12.70 -31.80 -9.79
CA ILE A 5 -12.66 -30.82 -8.70
C ILE A 5 -11.21 -30.33 -8.51
N ALA A 6 -10.23 -31.22 -8.57
CA ALA A 6 -8.81 -30.85 -8.50
C ALA A 6 -8.40 -29.95 -9.68
N GLU A 7 -8.86 -30.25 -10.89
CA GLU A 7 -8.60 -29.45 -12.10
C GLU A 7 -9.24 -28.06 -12.01
N ALA A 8 -10.51 -27.97 -11.59
CA ALA A 8 -11.20 -26.70 -11.40
C ALA A 8 -10.55 -25.84 -10.31
N THR A 9 -10.03 -26.48 -9.24
CA THR A 9 -9.31 -25.80 -8.17
C THR A 9 -7.95 -25.28 -8.67
N ARG A 10 -7.25 -26.04 -9.50
CA ARG A 10 -5.98 -25.63 -10.12
C ARG A 10 -6.17 -24.43 -11.05
N LEU A 11 -7.18 -24.46 -11.92
CA LEU A 11 -7.46 -23.34 -12.84
C LEU A 11 -7.90 -22.07 -12.08
N GLN A 12 -8.62 -22.20 -10.96
CA GLN A 12 -8.91 -21.06 -10.08
C GLN A 12 -7.67 -20.53 -9.36
N GLN A 13 -6.73 -21.40 -8.98
CA GLN A 13 -5.46 -21.00 -8.37
C GLN A 13 -4.48 -20.39 -9.40
N GLU A 14 -4.55 -20.78 -10.67
CA GLU A 14 -3.74 -20.19 -11.75
C GLU A 14 -4.33 -18.85 -12.22
N ALA A 15 -5.66 -18.68 -12.20
CA ALA A 15 -6.34 -17.40 -12.47
C ALA A 15 -6.21 -16.40 -11.31
N CYS A 16 -6.12 -16.90 -10.08
CA CYS A 16 -5.83 -16.12 -8.89
C CYS A 16 -4.32 -16.12 -8.69
N GLY A 17 -3.61 -15.27 -9.44
CA GLY A 17 -2.15 -15.13 -9.35
C GLY A 17 -1.64 -15.08 -7.90
N PRO A 18 -0.36 -15.42 -7.66
CA PRO A 18 0.16 -15.77 -6.33
C PRO A 18 -0.37 -14.82 -5.26
N PRO A 19 -0.93 -15.35 -4.16
CA PRO A 19 -1.50 -14.52 -3.11
C PRO A 19 -0.43 -13.52 -2.70
N ALA A 20 -0.75 -12.22 -2.79
CA ALA A 20 0.15 -11.17 -2.35
C ALA A 20 0.58 -11.48 -0.92
N LEU A 21 1.82 -11.94 -0.75
CA LEU A 21 2.37 -12.29 0.56
C LEU A 21 2.39 -11.01 1.38
N PHE A 22 1.61 -11.01 2.45
CA PHE A 22 1.53 -9.91 3.39
C PHE A 22 2.26 -10.27 4.68
N PRO A 23 3.13 -9.39 5.19
CA PRO A 23 3.51 -8.10 4.61
C PRO A 23 4.45 -8.25 3.40
N GLN A 24 4.33 -7.32 2.44
CA GLN A 24 5.36 -7.16 1.41
C GLN A 24 6.66 -6.71 2.08
N PRO A 25 7.82 -7.14 1.57
CA PRO A 25 9.11 -6.63 2.04
C PRO A 25 9.10 -5.10 1.95
N PRO A 26 9.52 -4.38 3.01
CA PRO A 26 9.60 -2.94 2.98
C PRO A 26 10.70 -2.50 2.01
N THR A 27 10.33 -2.27 0.75
CA THR A 27 11.26 -1.93 -0.34
C THR A 27 11.83 -0.51 -0.26
N HIS A 28 11.31 0.34 0.64
CA HIS A 28 11.65 1.78 0.73
C HIS A 28 11.92 2.27 2.17
N GLN A 29 12.34 1.39 3.07
CA GLN A 29 12.70 1.79 4.45
C GLN A 29 13.69 2.96 4.48
N GLY A 30 13.35 4.00 5.26
CA GLY A 30 14.19 5.20 5.44
C GLY A 30 14.26 6.15 4.23
N ARG A 31 13.55 5.87 3.13
CA ARG A 31 13.55 6.72 1.92
C ARG A 31 12.34 7.65 1.80
N LEU A 32 11.28 7.38 2.56
CA LEU A 32 10.04 8.16 2.55
C LEU A 32 10.02 9.12 3.73
N ASP A 33 9.77 10.40 3.47
CA ASP A 33 9.56 11.38 4.55
C ASP A 33 8.19 11.15 5.20
N LEU A 34 8.20 10.72 6.46
CA LEU A 34 7.01 10.46 7.26
C LEU A 34 6.10 11.68 7.40
N ARG A 35 6.65 12.90 7.40
CA ARG A 35 5.85 14.14 7.54
C ARG A 35 5.00 14.42 6.31
N SER A 36 5.42 13.90 5.15
CA SER A 36 4.67 14.02 3.92
C SER A 36 3.44 13.07 3.89
N ILE A 37 3.43 12.00 4.69
CA ILE A 37 2.36 11.00 4.72
C ILE A 37 1.27 11.43 5.71
N SER A 38 0.27 12.15 5.20
CA SER A 38 -0.90 12.61 5.96
C SER A 38 -2.17 11.83 5.63
N LEU A 39 -3.19 11.99 6.48
CA LEU A 39 -4.56 11.56 6.22
C LEU A 39 -5.46 12.81 6.11
N PRO A 40 -6.19 13.02 4.99
CA PRO A 40 -6.21 12.20 3.77
C PRO A 40 -4.88 12.25 3.00
N LEU A 41 -4.62 11.21 2.20
CA LEU A 41 -3.50 11.22 1.25
C LEU A 41 -3.68 12.40 0.27
N PRO A 42 -2.60 13.11 -0.08
CA PRO A 42 -2.61 14.08 -1.17
C PRO A 42 -3.22 13.49 -2.44
N GLU A 43 -4.06 14.26 -3.13
CA GLU A 43 -4.75 13.89 -4.37
C GLU A 43 -3.83 13.26 -5.45
N PRO A 44 -2.61 13.78 -5.75
CA PRO A 44 -1.74 13.15 -6.73
C PRO A 44 -1.29 11.73 -6.33
N TRP A 45 -1.36 11.37 -5.04
CA TRP A 45 -1.00 10.05 -4.54
C TRP A 45 -2.20 9.10 -4.53
N THR A 46 -3.42 9.58 -4.71
CA THR A 46 -4.62 8.72 -4.77
C THR A 46 -4.93 8.26 -6.18
N ALA A 47 -4.41 8.94 -7.22
CA ALA A 47 -4.70 8.62 -8.62
C ALA A 47 -4.46 7.15 -9.01
N PRO A 48 -3.40 6.44 -8.56
CA PRO A 48 -3.26 5.00 -8.84
C PRO A 48 -4.31 4.14 -8.12
N LEU A 49 -4.77 4.55 -6.94
CA LEU A 49 -5.75 3.84 -6.12
C LEU A 49 -7.18 4.03 -6.65
N ASP A 50 -7.47 5.19 -7.21
CA ASP A 50 -8.79 5.55 -7.72
C ASP A 50 -9.17 4.75 -8.97
N LYS A 51 -8.17 4.21 -9.68
CA LYS A 51 -8.35 3.32 -10.84
C LYS A 51 -8.77 1.89 -10.48
N LEU A 52 -8.75 1.52 -9.19
CA LEU A 52 -8.93 0.13 -8.76
C LEU A 52 -10.40 -0.34 -8.69
N ASN A 53 -11.39 0.48 -9.04
CA ASN A 53 -12.82 0.13 -8.98
C ASN A 53 -13.22 -0.62 -7.68
N GLY A 54 -12.68 -0.16 -6.55
CA GLY A 54 -12.84 -0.78 -5.24
C GLY A 54 -13.34 0.21 -4.17
N PRO A 55 -13.32 -0.17 -2.88
CA PRO A 55 -13.73 0.71 -1.79
C PRO A 55 -12.69 1.82 -1.59
N SER A 56 -12.74 2.87 -2.41
CA SER A 56 -11.74 3.94 -2.55
C SER A 56 -11.30 4.53 -1.21
N GLN A 57 -12.22 4.89 -0.32
CA GLN A 57 -11.90 5.42 1.01
C GLN A 57 -11.06 4.44 1.86
N HIS A 58 -11.34 3.14 1.76
CA HIS A 58 -10.63 2.11 2.50
C HIS A 58 -9.26 1.86 1.87
N LEU A 59 -9.19 1.78 0.55
CA LEU A 59 -7.95 1.63 -0.20
C LEU A 59 -6.97 2.78 0.09
N ARG A 60 -7.44 4.03 0.06
CA ARG A 60 -6.63 5.22 0.41
C ARG A 60 -6.15 5.15 1.86
N ARG A 61 -7.01 4.79 2.81
CA ARG A 61 -6.62 4.67 4.23
C ARG A 61 -5.59 3.57 4.45
N ASP A 62 -5.79 2.42 3.82
CA ASP A 62 -4.85 1.30 3.91
C ASP A 62 -3.52 1.59 3.25
N ALA A 63 -3.53 2.30 2.12
CA ALA A 63 -2.31 2.79 1.48
C ALA A 63 -1.54 3.72 2.41
N ALA A 64 -2.20 4.69 3.06
CA ALA A 64 -1.56 5.57 4.02
C ALA A 64 -0.92 4.78 5.18
N ILE A 65 -1.65 3.83 5.76
CA ILE A 65 -1.13 2.95 6.82
C ILE A 65 0.11 2.19 6.34
N ARG A 66 0.05 1.61 5.13
CA ARG A 66 1.16 0.84 4.56
C ARG A 66 2.38 1.70 4.29
N LEU A 67 2.20 2.90 3.75
CA LEU A 67 3.29 3.84 3.51
C LEU A 67 4.00 4.20 4.82
N VAL A 68 3.26 4.47 5.89
CA VAL A 68 3.85 4.70 7.23
C VAL A 68 4.57 3.46 7.74
N GLN A 69 4.00 2.27 7.58
CA GLN A 69 4.67 1.02 7.96
C GLN A 69 5.97 0.81 7.18
N THR A 70 5.99 1.12 5.88
CA THR A 70 7.19 1.01 5.04
C THR A 70 8.23 2.05 5.41
N ALA A 71 7.83 3.28 5.70
CA ALA A 71 8.71 4.40 6.01
C ALA A 71 9.35 4.27 7.41
N ARG A 72 8.54 3.92 8.42
CA ARG A 72 8.96 3.87 9.84
C ARG A 72 9.34 2.46 10.33
N GLY A 73 8.91 1.42 9.63
CA GLY A 73 8.89 0.06 10.16
C GLY A 73 7.80 -0.13 11.23
N GLY A 74 7.66 -1.38 11.69
CA GLY A 74 6.76 -1.75 12.79
C GLY A 74 5.36 -2.22 12.37
N SER A 75 4.49 -2.34 13.37
CA SER A 75 3.17 -2.94 13.22
C SER A 75 2.16 -2.03 12.50
N ARG A 76 1.11 -2.63 11.95
CA ARG A 76 -0.03 -1.92 11.36
C ARG A 76 -0.73 -1.04 12.39
N THR A 77 -0.82 -1.53 13.62
CA THR A 77 -1.42 -0.80 14.75
C THR A 77 -0.61 0.44 15.10
N SER A 78 0.73 0.37 15.12
CA SER A 78 1.59 1.53 15.38
C SER A 78 1.51 2.57 14.26
N ALA A 79 1.43 2.13 12.99
CA ALA A 79 1.22 3.04 11.86
C ALA A 79 -0.17 3.69 11.89
N GLY A 80 -1.21 2.92 12.22
CA GLY A 80 -2.56 3.46 12.42
C GLY A 80 -2.63 4.49 13.54
N ARG A 81 -1.99 4.24 14.69
CA ARG A 81 -1.88 5.21 15.79
C ARG A 81 -1.16 6.49 15.36
N TYR A 82 -0.07 6.37 14.59
CA TYR A 82 0.65 7.53 14.06
C TYR A 82 -0.26 8.41 13.20
N LEU A 83 -1.15 7.79 12.40
CA LEU A 83 -2.13 8.48 11.56
C LEU A 83 -3.41 8.90 12.31
N GLY A 84 -3.48 8.73 13.63
CA GLY A 84 -4.66 9.04 14.43
C GLY A 84 -5.89 8.16 14.15
N ILE A 85 -5.69 6.96 13.56
CA ILE A 85 -6.79 6.08 13.18
C ILE A 85 -7.23 5.21 14.37
N PRO A 86 -8.50 5.24 14.77
CA PRO A 86 -9.01 4.41 15.86
C PRO A 86 -8.91 2.90 15.55
N PRO A 87 -8.67 2.03 16.54
CA PRO A 87 -8.53 0.58 16.33
C PRO A 87 -9.72 -0.07 15.59
N GLY A 88 -10.96 0.32 15.93
CA GLY A 88 -12.16 -0.18 15.25
C GLY A 88 -12.19 0.16 13.76
N THR A 89 -11.69 1.34 13.38
CA THR A 89 -11.58 1.76 11.98
C THR A 89 -10.50 0.96 11.23
N LEU A 90 -9.41 0.59 11.90
CA LEU A 90 -8.37 -0.29 11.33
C LEU A 90 -8.92 -1.68 11.01
N THR A 91 -9.70 -2.25 11.93
CA THR A 91 -10.33 -3.57 11.74
C THR A 91 -11.34 -3.55 10.60
N ALA A 92 -12.24 -2.57 10.57
CA ALA A 92 -13.22 -2.41 9.50
C ALA A 92 -12.55 -2.21 8.11
N THR A 93 -11.46 -1.43 8.07
CA THR A 93 -10.69 -1.20 6.85
C THR A 93 -10.03 -2.49 6.35
N SER A 94 -9.42 -3.25 7.25
CA SER A 94 -8.77 -4.52 6.91
C SER A 94 -9.77 -5.53 6.36
N LEU A 95 -10.95 -5.63 6.97
CA LEU A 95 -12.01 -6.54 6.52
C LEU A 95 -12.52 -6.19 5.11
N ARG A 96 -12.88 -4.93 4.86
CA ARG A 96 -13.41 -4.50 3.56
C ARG A 96 -12.41 -4.69 2.42
N ILE A 97 -11.14 -4.40 2.66
CA ILE A 97 -10.08 -4.60 1.66
C ILE A 97 -9.83 -6.07 1.42
N ARG A 98 -9.78 -6.89 2.47
CA ARG A 98 -9.58 -8.34 2.32
C ARG A 98 -10.70 -8.98 1.52
N THR A 99 -11.95 -8.57 1.74
CA THR A 99 -13.09 -9.03 0.94
C THR A 99 -12.94 -8.63 -0.54
N TRP A 100 -12.55 -7.39 -0.81
CA TRP A 100 -12.36 -6.92 -2.18
C TRP A 100 -11.16 -7.58 -2.88
N GLN A 101 -10.07 -7.84 -2.17
CA GLN A 101 -8.85 -8.50 -2.69
C GLN A 101 -9.04 -9.97 -3.03
N LYS A 102 -10.08 -10.64 -2.49
CA LYS A 102 -10.40 -12.03 -2.84
C LYS A 102 -10.89 -12.18 -4.28
N GLN A 103 -11.34 -11.09 -4.90
CA GLN A 103 -11.74 -11.12 -6.31
C GLN A 103 -10.48 -11.24 -7.19
N PRO A 104 -10.54 -11.99 -8.30
CA PRO A 104 -9.41 -12.19 -9.20
C PRO A 104 -8.80 -10.86 -9.66
N GLY A 105 -7.47 -10.77 -9.65
CA GLY A 105 -6.71 -9.59 -10.12
C GLY A 105 -6.63 -8.40 -9.15
N ASN A 106 -7.55 -8.28 -8.18
CA ASN A 106 -7.60 -7.10 -7.29
C ASN A 106 -6.39 -6.99 -6.36
N ALA A 107 -5.88 -8.12 -5.85
CA ALA A 107 -4.69 -8.12 -5.00
C ALA A 107 -3.44 -7.63 -5.75
N LEU A 108 -3.25 -8.09 -6.98
CA LEU A 108 -2.14 -7.67 -7.85
C LEU A 108 -2.29 -6.21 -8.26
N ALA A 109 -3.48 -5.79 -8.69
CA ALA A 109 -3.76 -4.40 -9.05
C ALA A 109 -3.49 -3.45 -7.88
N TYR A 110 -3.87 -3.84 -6.67
CA TYR A 110 -3.59 -3.06 -5.46
C TYR A 110 -2.11 -2.97 -5.14
N GLN A 111 -1.36 -4.06 -5.29
CA GLN A 111 0.09 -4.05 -5.13
C GLN A 111 0.76 -3.10 -6.15
N SER A 112 0.38 -3.18 -7.41
CA SER A 112 0.89 -2.29 -8.46
C SER A 112 0.56 -0.83 -8.16
N ALA A 113 -0.66 -0.54 -7.70
CA ALA A 113 -1.05 0.82 -7.33
C ALA A 113 -0.23 1.33 -6.14
N LEU A 114 -0.05 0.54 -5.07
CA LEU A 114 0.80 0.92 -3.94
C LEU A 114 2.23 1.21 -4.36
N ARG A 115 2.77 0.43 -5.30
CA ARG A 115 4.12 0.67 -5.85
C ARG A 115 4.18 2.00 -6.59
N GLN A 116 3.21 2.28 -7.47
CA GLN A 116 3.12 3.55 -8.19
C GLN A 116 3.01 4.74 -7.22
N VAL A 117 2.23 4.61 -6.14
CA VAL A 117 2.14 5.66 -5.11
C VAL A 117 3.49 5.91 -4.45
N ALA A 118 4.21 4.85 -4.06
CA ALA A 118 5.55 5.00 -3.50
C ALA A 118 6.52 5.67 -4.48
N ASP A 119 6.48 5.30 -5.76
CA ASP A 119 7.31 5.90 -6.80
C ASP A 119 6.97 7.39 -7.02
N ILE A 120 5.67 7.78 -6.98
CA ILE A 120 5.23 9.18 -7.04
C ILE A 120 5.76 9.97 -5.84
N ILE A 121 5.67 9.43 -4.63
CA ILE A 121 6.17 10.09 -3.42
C ILE A 121 7.68 10.32 -3.53
N MET A 122 8.43 9.30 -3.95
CA MET A 122 9.88 9.39 -4.15
C MET A 122 10.26 10.44 -5.19
N ALA A 123 9.51 10.54 -6.30
CA ALA A 123 9.74 11.56 -7.32
C ALA A 123 9.37 12.97 -6.85
N ALA A 124 8.35 13.08 -5.98
CA ALA A 124 7.88 14.34 -5.42
C ALA A 124 8.67 14.83 -4.21
N THR A 125 9.61 14.04 -3.67
CA THR A 125 10.51 14.50 -2.61
C THR A 125 11.70 15.19 -3.29
N PRO A 126 11.76 16.53 -3.41
CA PRO A 126 12.97 17.17 -3.88
C PRO A 126 14.07 16.80 -2.89
N GLN A 127 15.20 16.36 -3.44
CA GLN A 127 16.46 16.10 -2.76
C GLN A 127 17.05 17.42 -2.23
N SER A 128 16.27 18.20 -1.50
CA SER A 128 16.68 19.44 -0.84
C SER A 128 17.49 19.07 0.41
N GLN A 129 18.74 18.64 0.22
CA GLN A 129 19.85 18.80 1.19
C GLN A 129 21.19 18.14 0.77
N ARG A 130 21.55 18.07 -0.51
CA ARG A 130 22.96 17.77 -0.89
C ARG A 130 23.43 18.57 -2.09
N SER A 131 23.48 19.89 -1.98
CA SER A 131 24.34 20.75 -2.82
C SER A 131 24.22 22.21 -2.35
N SER A 132 24.97 22.62 -1.34
CA SER A 132 25.39 24.02 -1.16
C SER A 132 26.27 24.14 0.09
N GLY A 133 27.59 24.26 -0.10
CA GLY A 133 28.51 24.52 1.00
C GLY A 133 29.97 24.14 0.78
N THR A 134 30.49 24.18 -0.45
CA THR A 134 31.93 24.45 -0.63
C THR A 134 32.19 25.88 -0.21
N ALA A 135 32.73 26.08 1.00
CA ALA A 135 33.39 27.32 1.38
C ALA A 135 34.88 27.01 1.53
N SER A 136 35.61 27.23 0.45
CA SER A 136 37.03 27.56 0.48
C SER A 136 37.15 29.06 0.76
N GLY A 137 38.06 29.43 1.66
CA GLY A 137 38.39 30.80 2.03
C GLY A 137 39.26 30.81 3.27
#